data_AF-A0A0C1JQH0-F1
#
_entry.id   AF-A0A0C1JQH0-F1
#
_cell.length_a   1.000
_cell.length_b   1.000
_cell.length_c   1.000
_cell.angle_alpha   90.00
_cell.angle_beta   90.00
_cell.angle_gamma   90.00
#
_symmetry.space_group_name_H-M   'P 1'
#
loop_
_entity.id
_entity.type
_entity.pdbx_description
1 polymer ?
#
loop_
_entity_poly.entity_id
_entity_poly.type
_entity_poly.pdbx_seq_one_letter_code
_entity_poly.pdbx_strand_id
1 'polypeptide(L)'
;MADDVSNAIDFDDIKQSVEKSLGRTPEGWSGLTTKLFTEVKEYCDQKRATYPFVVQIKEKLGKLRIYHRCDDRHIQSMITATIARANRTCERCSNAAETQLLDGWYTTLCCWCAHDVASKRHPKRKRLFGVRKKPVRDQMTCGVCGYYGQIDRTDDRNRCPACVKKDW
;
A
#
# COMPACT_ATOMS: atom_id res chain seq x y z
N MET A 1 -26.15 14.58 18.94
CA MET A 1 -26.34 14.65 17.48
C MET A 1 -25.75 13.36 16.94
N ALA A 2 -26.57 12.47 16.40
CA ALA A 2 -26.04 11.26 15.77
C ALA A 2 -25.44 11.72 14.44
N ASP A 3 -24.11 11.70 14.32
CA ASP A 3 -23.46 11.89 13.04
C ASP A 3 -24.08 10.88 12.06
N ASP A 4 -24.69 11.38 11.00
CA ASP A 4 -25.20 10.57 9.89
C ASP A 4 -23.98 9.87 9.27
N VAL A 5 -23.75 8.62 9.68
CA VAL A 5 -22.60 7.85 9.21
C VAL A 5 -22.91 7.51 7.75
N SER A 6 -22.40 8.33 6.85
CA SER A 6 -22.47 8.09 5.41
C SER A 6 -21.50 6.96 5.03
N ASN A 7 -21.87 6.21 4.00
CA ASN A 7 -21.01 5.19 3.43
C ASN A 7 -19.75 5.88 2.87
N ALA A 8 -18.57 5.42 3.25
CA ALA A 8 -17.31 5.95 2.76
C ALA A 8 -17.14 5.73 1.24
N ILE A 9 -17.87 4.77 0.67
CA ILE A 9 -17.91 4.50 -0.76
C ILE A 9 -19.25 4.92 -1.33
N ASP A 10 -19.17 5.75 -2.34
CA ASP A 10 -20.25 6.02 -3.28
C ASP A 10 -20.13 4.99 -4.41
N PHE A 11 -21.15 4.16 -4.60
CA PHE A 11 -21.14 3.10 -5.62
C PHE A 11 -21.48 3.62 -7.03
N ASP A 12 -21.94 4.86 -7.15
CA ASP A 12 -22.11 5.55 -8.43
C ASP A 12 -20.84 6.33 -8.83
N ASP A 13 -20.01 6.74 -7.87
CA ASP A 13 -18.68 7.30 -8.08
C ASP A 13 -17.60 6.66 -7.18
N ILE A 14 -17.29 5.41 -7.49
CA ILE A 14 -16.34 4.59 -6.71
C ILE A 14 -14.95 5.22 -6.71
N LYS A 15 -14.49 5.73 -7.87
CA LYS A 15 -13.14 6.25 -8.00
C LYS A 15 -12.94 7.48 -7.11
N GLN A 16 -13.85 8.47 -7.23
CA GLN A 16 -13.70 9.71 -6.47
C GLN A 16 -13.87 9.47 -4.96
N SER A 17 -14.80 8.59 -4.55
CA SER A 17 -15.01 8.27 -3.13
C SER A 17 -13.81 7.54 -2.50
N VAL A 18 -13.16 6.62 -3.24
CA VAL A 18 -11.90 5.97 -2.81
C VAL A 18 -10.77 6.99 -2.68
N GLU A 19 -10.56 7.84 -3.69
CA GLU A 19 -9.50 8.86 -3.69
C GLU A 19 -9.71 9.86 -2.53
N LYS A 20 -10.96 10.28 -2.29
CA LYS A 20 -11.31 11.13 -1.14
C LYS A 20 -11.01 10.44 0.20
N SER A 21 -11.33 9.15 0.32
CA SER A 21 -11.11 8.38 1.56
C SER A 21 -9.63 8.18 1.88
N LEU A 22 -8.81 7.87 0.87
CA LEU A 22 -7.37 7.64 1.03
C LEU A 22 -6.54 8.92 1.01
N GLY A 23 -7.13 10.04 0.57
CA GLY A 23 -6.48 11.34 0.50
C GLY A 23 -5.36 11.39 -0.56
N ARG A 24 -4.40 12.28 -0.33
CA ARG A 24 -3.47 12.77 -1.37
C ARG A 24 -2.49 11.75 -1.96
N THR A 25 -2.27 10.56 -1.41
CA THR A 25 -1.00 9.85 -1.73
C THR A 25 -0.93 8.34 -1.53
N PRO A 26 -1.94 7.56 -1.93
CA PRO A 26 -1.59 6.23 -2.40
C PRO A 26 -2.27 5.86 -3.73
N GLU A 27 -1.80 6.44 -4.85
CA GLU A 27 -2.27 6.10 -6.22
C GLU A 27 -2.24 4.59 -6.50
N GLY A 28 -1.28 3.87 -5.90
CA GLY A 28 -1.20 2.42 -6.02
C GLY A 28 -2.36 1.72 -5.32
N TRP A 29 -2.61 2.05 -4.05
CA TRP A 29 -3.71 1.43 -3.29
C TRP A 29 -5.08 1.94 -3.70
N SER A 30 -5.21 3.18 -4.19
CA SER A 30 -6.47 3.68 -4.72
C SER A 30 -6.89 2.85 -5.92
N GLY A 31 -5.98 2.54 -6.85
CA GLY A 31 -6.26 1.65 -7.98
C GLY A 31 -6.74 0.26 -7.55
N LEU A 32 -6.09 -0.36 -6.54
CA LEU A 32 -6.52 -1.66 -6.01
C LEU A 32 -7.90 -1.59 -5.35
N THR A 33 -8.16 -0.52 -4.61
CA THR A 33 -9.40 -0.34 -3.83
C THR A 33 -10.58 0.02 -4.75
N THR A 34 -10.36 0.86 -5.75
CA THR A 34 -11.35 1.16 -6.80
C THR A 34 -11.73 -0.12 -7.53
N LYS A 35 -10.75 -0.92 -7.97
CA LYS A 35 -11.01 -2.20 -8.62
C LYS A 35 -11.84 -3.14 -7.73
N LEU A 36 -11.49 -3.27 -6.45
CA LEU A 36 -12.25 -4.05 -5.48
C LEU A 36 -13.73 -3.62 -5.45
N PHE A 37 -14.01 -2.33 -5.27
CA PHE A 37 -15.38 -1.86 -5.14
C PHE A 37 -16.17 -1.91 -6.44
N THR A 38 -15.50 -1.81 -7.60
CA THR A 38 -16.12 -2.09 -8.91
C THR A 38 -16.55 -3.55 -9.01
N GLU A 39 -15.69 -4.51 -8.64
CA GLU A 39 -16.05 -5.94 -8.66
C GLU A 39 -17.16 -6.25 -7.63
N VAL A 40 -17.16 -5.60 -6.47
CA VAL A 40 -18.23 -5.72 -5.46
C VAL A 40 -19.55 -5.17 -5.99
N LYS A 41 -19.52 -4.03 -6.72
CA LYS A 41 -20.70 -3.46 -7.37
C LYS A 41 -21.30 -4.44 -8.36
N GLU A 42 -20.48 -4.97 -9.27
CA GLU A 42 -20.90 -5.93 -10.28
C GLU A 42 -21.53 -7.18 -9.64
N TYR A 43 -20.91 -7.72 -8.58
CA TYR A 43 -21.45 -8.86 -7.84
C TYR A 43 -22.83 -8.55 -7.21
N CYS A 44 -22.97 -7.40 -6.55
CA CYS A 44 -24.23 -6.99 -5.94
C CYS A 44 -25.32 -6.77 -7.00
N ASP A 45 -24.99 -6.11 -8.11
CA ASP A 45 -25.91 -5.83 -9.21
C ASP A 45 -26.44 -7.13 -9.84
N GLN A 46 -25.56 -8.10 -10.08
CA GLN A 46 -25.94 -9.43 -10.60
C GLN A 46 -26.86 -10.19 -9.64
N LYS A 47 -26.62 -10.08 -8.34
CA LYS A 47 -27.43 -10.75 -7.29
C LYS A 47 -28.67 -9.97 -6.89
N ARG A 48 -28.85 -8.73 -7.40
CA ARG A 48 -29.85 -7.76 -6.92
C ARG A 48 -29.77 -7.57 -5.39
N ALA A 49 -28.56 -7.54 -4.86
CA ALA A 49 -28.26 -7.38 -3.44
C ALA A 49 -27.91 -5.92 -3.11
N THR A 50 -28.05 -5.55 -1.83
CA THR A 50 -27.62 -4.24 -1.33
C THR A 50 -26.09 -4.16 -1.26
N TYR A 51 -25.54 -3.00 -1.61
CA TYR A 51 -24.10 -2.75 -1.47
C TYR A 51 -23.64 -2.78 0.00
N PRO A 52 -22.39 -3.19 0.27
CA PRO A 52 -21.86 -3.19 1.62
C PRO A 52 -21.70 -1.77 2.15
N PHE A 53 -21.91 -1.63 3.46
CA PHE A 53 -21.69 -0.36 4.15
C PHE A 53 -20.21 -0.24 4.55
N VAL A 54 -19.45 0.63 3.89
CA VAL A 54 -18.05 0.89 4.20
C VAL A 54 -17.97 2.03 5.19
N VAL A 55 -17.42 1.76 6.37
CA VAL A 55 -17.29 2.75 7.45
C VAL A 55 -16.11 3.68 7.17
N GLN A 56 -14.97 3.11 6.76
CA GLN A 56 -13.75 3.88 6.55
C GLN A 56 -12.72 3.09 5.74
N ILE A 57 -11.97 3.80 4.90
CA ILE A 57 -10.75 3.29 4.25
C ILE A 57 -9.61 4.19 4.70
N LYS A 58 -8.54 3.60 5.25
CA LYS A 58 -7.38 4.38 5.71
C LYS A 58 -6.08 3.59 5.70
N GLU A 59 -4.98 4.32 5.69
CA GLU A 59 -3.67 3.81 6.06
C GLU A 59 -3.55 3.79 7.60
N LYS A 60 -2.99 2.70 8.16
CA LYS A 60 -2.60 2.62 9.57
C LYS A 60 -1.34 1.76 9.74
N LEU A 61 -0.25 2.39 10.17
CA LEU A 61 1.07 1.78 10.39
C LEU A 61 1.64 1.12 9.13
N GLY A 62 1.64 1.86 8.02
CA GLY A 62 2.09 1.44 6.71
C GLY A 62 1.19 0.41 6.03
N LYS A 63 -0.06 0.23 6.47
CA LYS A 63 -0.96 -0.81 5.96
C LYS A 63 -2.36 -0.29 5.64
N LEU A 64 -2.96 -0.79 4.57
CA LEU A 64 -4.34 -0.52 4.22
C LEU A 64 -5.30 -1.18 5.22
N ARG A 65 -6.32 -0.43 5.63
CA ARG A 65 -7.46 -0.88 6.45
C ARG A 65 -8.76 -0.47 5.77
N ILE A 66 -9.67 -1.43 5.63
CA ILE A 66 -11.05 -1.19 5.18
C ILE A 66 -11.95 -1.69 6.30
N TYR A 67 -12.68 -0.77 6.94
CA TYR A 67 -13.69 -1.08 7.94
C TYR A 67 -15.04 -1.09 7.25
N HIS A 68 -15.81 -2.16 7.42
CA HIS A 68 -17.11 -2.32 6.77
C HIS A 68 -18.09 -3.07 7.68
N ARG A 69 -19.38 -2.91 7.39
CA ARG A 69 -20.48 -3.73 7.89
C ARG A 69 -21.05 -4.47 6.67
N CYS A 70 -20.74 -5.75 6.57
CA CYS A 70 -21.17 -6.60 5.46
C CYS A 70 -21.23 -8.03 5.96
N ASP A 71 -22.35 -8.70 5.75
CA ASP A 71 -22.55 -10.11 6.16
C ASP A 71 -22.30 -11.11 5.02
N ASP A 72 -22.15 -10.62 3.78
CA ASP A 72 -21.83 -11.46 2.62
C ASP A 72 -20.37 -11.93 2.66
N ARG A 73 -20.19 -13.24 2.81
CA ARG A 73 -18.86 -13.87 2.92
C ARG A 73 -18.00 -13.72 1.66
N HIS A 74 -18.61 -13.63 0.47
CA HIS A 74 -17.88 -13.45 -0.77
C HIS A 74 -17.25 -12.05 -0.81
N ILE A 75 -18.05 -11.02 -0.51
CA ILE A 75 -17.56 -9.63 -0.42
C ILE A 75 -16.49 -9.50 0.66
N GLN A 76 -16.69 -10.10 1.84
CA GLN A 76 -15.67 -10.14 2.90
C GLN A 76 -14.34 -10.74 2.43
N SER A 77 -14.41 -11.82 1.64
CA SER A 77 -13.22 -12.48 1.09
C SER A 77 -12.51 -11.58 0.07
N MET A 78 -13.24 -10.89 -0.81
CA MET A 78 -12.67 -9.94 -1.77
C MET A 78 -11.95 -8.79 -1.08
N ILE A 79 -12.57 -8.21 -0.04
CA ILE A 79 -11.98 -7.14 0.78
C ILE A 79 -10.70 -7.66 1.46
N THR A 80 -10.76 -8.84 2.09
CA THR A 80 -9.62 -9.44 2.79
C THR A 80 -8.44 -9.71 1.84
N ALA A 81 -8.72 -10.28 0.67
CA ALA A 81 -7.70 -10.55 -0.35
C ALA A 81 -7.06 -9.25 -0.87
N THR A 82 -7.87 -8.21 -1.08
CA THR A 82 -7.38 -6.90 -1.54
C THR A 82 -6.51 -6.23 -0.49
N ILE A 83 -6.90 -6.26 0.79
CA ILE A 83 -6.06 -5.75 1.89
C ILE A 83 -4.73 -6.52 1.96
N ALA A 84 -4.77 -7.84 1.86
CA ALA A 84 -3.56 -8.66 1.88
C ALA A 84 -2.61 -8.31 0.71
N ARG A 85 -3.17 -8.09 -0.48
CA ARG A 85 -2.42 -7.65 -1.66
C ARG A 85 -1.86 -6.24 -1.49
N ALA A 86 -2.69 -5.28 -1.06
CA ALA A 86 -2.28 -3.90 -0.83
C ALA A 86 -1.09 -3.85 0.13
N ASN A 87 -1.15 -4.61 1.22
CA ASN A 87 -0.07 -4.67 2.23
C ASN A 87 1.23 -5.33 1.76
N ARG A 88 1.29 -5.82 0.52
CA ARG A 88 2.51 -6.33 -0.16
C ARG A 88 2.82 -5.59 -1.46
N THR A 89 2.20 -4.43 -1.66
CA THR A 89 2.39 -3.60 -2.85
C THR A 89 2.56 -2.14 -2.45
N CYS A 90 3.36 -1.44 -3.23
CA CYS A 90 3.72 -0.05 -3.01
C CYS A 90 2.45 0.81 -2.97
N GLU A 91 2.24 1.52 -1.87
CA GLU A 91 1.10 2.43 -1.70
C GLU A 91 1.05 3.49 -2.82
N ARG A 92 2.19 3.87 -3.40
CA ARG A 92 2.26 4.88 -4.48
C ARG A 92 2.16 4.34 -5.91
N CYS A 93 2.63 3.13 -6.19
CA CYS A 93 2.75 2.66 -7.59
C CYS A 93 2.43 1.18 -7.81
N SER A 94 1.92 0.48 -6.79
CA SER A 94 1.51 -0.94 -6.86
C SER A 94 2.62 -1.98 -7.14
N ASN A 95 3.87 -1.57 -7.35
CA ASN A 95 5.01 -2.49 -7.40
C ASN A 95 5.15 -3.30 -6.11
N ALA A 96 5.73 -4.51 -6.16
CA ALA A 96 5.98 -5.31 -4.97
C ALA A 96 6.72 -4.52 -3.89
N ALA A 97 6.25 -4.60 -2.64
CA ALA A 97 6.81 -3.88 -1.51
C ALA A 97 6.51 -4.62 -0.21
N GLU A 98 7.28 -4.30 0.84
CA GLU A 98 7.04 -4.82 2.18
C GLU A 98 6.90 -3.64 3.16
N THR A 99 5.98 -3.78 4.11
CA THR A 99 5.83 -2.77 5.18
C THR A 99 7.11 -2.72 6.01
N GLN A 100 7.76 -1.57 6.02
CA GLN A 100 9.01 -1.38 6.74
C GLN A 100 9.12 0.02 7.33
N LEU A 101 10.04 0.17 8.28
CA LEU A 101 10.35 1.47 8.85
C LEU A 101 11.23 2.24 7.87
N LEU A 102 10.70 3.32 7.32
CA LEU A 102 11.42 4.28 6.50
C LEU A 102 11.53 5.59 7.28
N ASP A 103 12.72 5.88 7.79
CA ASP A 103 13.01 7.14 8.48
C ASP A 103 12.05 7.41 9.66
N GLY A 104 11.80 6.38 10.48
CA GLY A 104 10.93 6.47 11.65
C GLY A 104 9.43 6.28 11.36
N TRP A 105 9.02 6.14 10.09
CA TRP A 105 7.63 5.94 9.70
C TRP A 105 7.42 4.55 9.08
N TYR A 106 6.40 3.83 9.55
CA TYR A 106 5.98 2.61 8.87
C TYR A 106 5.31 2.96 7.55
N THR A 107 5.78 2.36 6.47
CA THR A 107 5.28 2.60 5.12
C THR A 107 5.41 1.34 4.28
N THR A 108 4.58 1.18 3.26
CA THR A 108 4.71 0.09 2.28
C THR A 108 5.06 0.71 0.93
N LEU A 109 6.34 0.98 0.71
CA LEU A 109 6.85 1.56 -0.53
C LEU A 109 7.84 0.60 -1.19
N CYS A 110 7.82 0.52 -2.52
CA CYS A 110 8.89 -0.16 -3.26
C CYS A 110 10.21 0.62 -3.12
N CYS A 111 11.35 -0.01 -3.44
CA CYS A 111 12.68 0.58 -3.29
C CYS A 111 12.84 1.91 -4.04
N TRP A 112 12.14 2.08 -5.18
CA TRP A 112 12.14 3.31 -5.96
C TRP A 112 11.44 4.45 -5.23
N CYS A 113 10.19 4.22 -4.80
CA CYS A 113 9.41 5.22 -4.08
C CYS A 113 9.99 5.50 -2.69
N ALA A 114 10.54 4.50 -2.01
CA ALA A 114 11.24 4.66 -0.74
C ALA A 114 12.47 5.57 -0.91
N HIS A 115 13.24 5.41 -1.98
CA HIS A 115 14.36 6.31 -2.27
C HIS A 115 13.90 7.74 -2.59
N ASP A 116 12.80 7.92 -3.32
CA ASP A 116 12.24 9.26 -3.60
C ASP A 116 11.87 9.96 -2.29
N VAL A 117 11.15 9.26 -1.40
CA VAL A 117 10.78 9.78 -0.07
C VAL A 117 12.03 10.08 0.78
N ALA A 118 12.98 9.14 0.87
CA ALA A 118 14.20 9.35 1.65
C ALA A 118 15.06 10.50 1.10
N SER A 119 15.15 10.65 -0.22
CA SER A 119 15.94 11.73 -0.84
C SER A 119 15.32 13.10 -0.61
N LYS A 120 13.98 13.18 -0.56
CA LYS A 120 13.24 14.42 -0.23
C LYS A 120 13.37 14.80 1.24
N ARG A 121 13.31 13.81 2.16
CA ARG A 121 13.47 14.05 3.60
C ARG A 121 14.92 14.37 3.98
N HIS A 122 15.89 13.69 3.36
CA HIS A 122 17.32 13.78 3.69
C HIS A 122 18.18 14.01 2.44
N PRO A 123 18.21 15.23 1.89
CA PRO A 123 18.94 15.53 0.65
C PRO A 123 20.45 15.27 0.73
N LYS A 124 21.03 15.41 1.94
CA LYS A 124 22.45 15.14 2.22
C LYS A 124 22.77 13.67 2.52
N ARG A 125 21.76 12.85 2.84
CA ARG A 125 21.91 11.42 3.22
C ARG A 125 20.93 10.55 2.43
N LYS A 126 21.07 10.59 1.10
CA LYS A 126 20.14 9.95 0.13
C LYS A 126 19.99 8.42 0.27
N ARG A 127 20.86 7.78 1.06
CA ARG A 127 20.93 6.31 1.26
C ARG A 127 20.34 5.84 2.58
N LEU A 128 19.89 6.75 3.46
CA LEU A 128 19.51 6.39 4.83
C LEU A 128 18.02 6.04 4.91
N PHE A 129 17.69 4.74 4.95
CA PHE A 129 16.30 4.29 5.15
C PHE A 129 15.91 4.17 6.64
N GLY A 130 16.82 4.50 7.54
CA GLY A 130 16.60 4.47 8.99
C GLY A 130 17.44 3.40 9.69
N VAL A 131 17.27 3.32 11.01
CA VAL A 131 18.13 2.53 11.90
C VAL A 131 17.71 1.05 11.88
N ARG A 132 18.29 0.24 10.99
CA ARG A 132 18.40 -1.19 11.26
C ARG A 132 19.77 -1.50 11.86
N LYS A 133 19.74 -2.01 13.10
CA LYS A 133 20.86 -2.77 13.71
C LYS A 133 21.23 -3.88 12.71
N LYS A 134 22.52 -3.96 12.36
CA LYS A 134 23.22 -4.93 11.50
C LYS A 134 22.34 -5.76 10.55
N PRO A 135 22.53 -5.70 9.22
CA PRO A 135 21.75 -6.51 8.29
C PRO A 135 21.76 -7.97 8.76
N VAL A 136 20.57 -8.51 9.06
CA VAL A 136 20.42 -9.95 9.21
C VAL A 136 20.80 -10.52 7.85
N ARG A 137 21.72 -11.49 7.82
CA ARG A 137 22.20 -12.17 6.61
C ARG A 137 21.09 -13.04 6.01
N ASP A 138 20.02 -12.39 5.60
CA ASP A 138 18.92 -12.96 4.86
C ASP A 138 18.81 -12.17 3.55
N GLN A 139 18.76 -12.89 2.43
CA GLN A 139 19.10 -12.45 1.06
C GLN A 139 18.18 -11.37 0.47
N MET A 140 17.35 -10.73 1.28
CA MET A 140 16.32 -9.77 0.88
C MET A 140 16.57 -8.33 1.38
N THR A 141 17.73 -8.06 2.01
CA THR A 141 18.10 -6.72 2.48
C THR A 141 19.21 -6.12 1.61
N CYS A 142 18.99 -4.92 1.07
CA CYS A 142 19.95 -4.18 0.27
C CYS A 142 21.21 -3.85 1.09
N GLY A 143 22.38 -4.28 0.62
CA GLY A 143 23.66 -4.02 1.29
C GLY A 143 24.07 -2.54 1.36
N VAL A 144 23.44 -1.68 0.56
CA VAL A 144 23.79 -0.25 0.45
C VAL A 144 22.84 0.66 1.23
N CYS A 145 21.53 0.55 0.96
CA CYS A 145 20.54 1.43 1.60
C CYS A 145 19.74 0.75 2.72
N GLY A 146 19.89 -0.56 2.92
CA GLY A 146 19.16 -1.31 3.94
C GLY A 146 17.68 -1.59 3.61
N TYR A 147 17.22 -1.28 2.40
CA TYR A 147 15.86 -1.61 1.94
C TYR A 147 15.60 -3.11 1.98
N TYR A 148 14.42 -3.51 2.46
CA TYR A 148 14.01 -4.91 2.52
C TYR A 148 12.93 -5.24 1.47
N GLY A 149 13.09 -6.35 0.75
CA GLY A 149 12.03 -6.98 -0.05
C GLY A 149 12.18 -6.92 -1.58
N GLN A 150 13.06 -6.07 -2.12
CA GLN A 150 13.37 -6.02 -3.56
C GLN A 150 14.88 -5.98 -3.73
N ILE A 151 15.42 -7.07 -4.25
CA ILE A 151 16.85 -7.25 -4.54
C ILE A 151 16.99 -7.53 -6.02
N ASP A 152 17.97 -6.88 -6.64
CA ASP A 152 18.37 -7.20 -7.99
C ASP A 152 19.23 -8.47 -7.95
N ARG A 153 18.69 -9.58 -8.50
CA ARG A 153 19.39 -10.88 -8.49
C ARG A 153 20.56 -10.93 -9.47
N THR A 154 20.70 -9.94 -10.34
CA THR A 154 21.85 -9.82 -11.24
C THR A 154 23.03 -9.10 -10.58
N ASP A 155 22.81 -8.48 -9.40
CA ASP A 155 23.83 -7.77 -8.64
C ASP A 155 24.46 -8.69 -7.57
N ASP A 156 25.78 -8.84 -7.65
CA ASP A 156 26.60 -9.64 -6.72
C ASP A 156 26.73 -8.99 -5.33
N ARG A 157 26.45 -7.68 -5.23
CA ARG A 157 26.52 -6.89 -3.99
C ARG A 157 25.21 -6.88 -3.21
N ASN A 158 24.21 -7.66 -3.63
CA ASN A 158 22.92 -7.77 -2.96
C ASN A 158 22.26 -6.39 -2.78
N ARG A 159 22.24 -5.57 -3.84
CA ARG A 159 21.62 -4.25 -3.87
C ARG A 159 20.17 -4.33 -4.34
N CYS A 160 19.33 -3.39 -3.89
CA CYS A 160 18.01 -3.22 -4.47
C CYS A 160 18.11 -2.62 -5.89
N PRO A 161 17.11 -2.84 -6.78
CA PRO A 161 17.14 -2.33 -8.15
C PRO A 161 17.40 -0.82 -8.24
N ALA A 162 16.89 -0.06 -7.28
CA ALA A 162 17.10 1.38 -7.23
C ALA A 162 18.52 1.80 -6.83
N CYS A 163 19.23 1.00 -6.02
CA CYS A 163 20.65 1.22 -5.73
C CYS A 163 21.53 0.84 -6.93
N VAL A 164 21.23 -0.28 -7.59
CA VAL A 164 21.93 -0.71 -8.82
C VAL A 164 21.83 0.35 -9.89
N LYS A 165 20.62 0.85 -10.17
CA LYS A 165 20.38 1.86 -11.22
C LYS A 165 21.06 3.21 -10.94
N LYS A 166 21.30 3.55 -9.67
CA LYS A 166 21.97 4.78 -9.26
C LYS A 166 23.49 4.63 -9.11
N ASP A 167 24.00 3.43 -9.33
CA ASP A 167 25.39 3.03 -9.12
C ASP A 167 25.91 3.42 -7.71
N TRP A 168 25.11 3.07 -6.69
CA TRP A 168 25.44 3.34 -5.28
C TRP A 168 26.14 2.19 -4.57
#